data_AF-A0A965ZAH2-F1
#
_entry.id   AF-A0A965ZAH2-F1
#
_cell.length_a   1.000
_cell.length_b   1.000
_cell.length_c   1.000
_cell.angle_alpha   90.00
_cell.angle_beta   90.00
_cell.angle_gamma   90.00
#
_symmetry.space_group_name_H-M   'P 1'
#
loop_
_entity.id
_entity.type
_entity.pdbx_description
1 polymer ?
#
loop_
_entity_poly.entity_id
_entity_poly.type
_entity_poly.pdbx_seq_one_letter_code
_entity_poly.pdbx_strand_id
1 'polypeptide(L)'
;MKLIKWLLRAWPFIIISFIAFLHFIVINIISNGDVDFFNKIISSFVQVSGGLVVLSNINSNLGLFGKISLMEIFKCWIKSFPYFRSGKNIKADISCELPFSIISLDGSIVKSCNTLEEKIEDVQRQINELRDAFYIKENEMLKKISQIEYNLRIGICNNKCEIEKLNELVCKSSTGSINVQVFGVLLVVYGSVISVVI
;
A
#
# COMPACT_ATOMS: atom_id res chain seq x y z
N MET A 1 10.12 -13.69 -19.77
CA MET A 1 9.44 -14.17 -18.53
C MET A 1 8.38 -13.23 -17.94
N LYS A 2 8.53 -11.89 -17.95
CA LYS A 2 7.54 -10.97 -17.34
C LYS A 2 6.16 -10.99 -18.03
N LEU A 3 6.14 -11.17 -19.36
CA LEU A 3 4.92 -11.30 -20.16
C LEU A 3 4.13 -12.58 -19.82
N ILE A 4 4.80 -13.72 -19.69
CA ILE A 4 4.17 -14.99 -19.30
C ILE A 4 3.52 -14.87 -17.92
N LYS A 5 4.22 -14.27 -16.94
CA LYS A 5 3.64 -14.01 -15.60
C LYS A 5 2.44 -13.08 -15.65
N TRP A 6 2.42 -12.12 -16.58
CA TRP A 6 1.26 -11.25 -16.80
C TRP A 6 0.09 -11.98 -17.46
N LEU A 7 0.36 -12.86 -18.44
CA LEU A 7 -0.65 -13.67 -19.09
C LEU A 7 -1.29 -14.69 -18.12
N LEU A 8 -0.48 -15.34 -17.28
CA LEU A 8 -0.96 -16.20 -16.18
C LEU A 8 -1.80 -15.42 -15.15
N ARG A 9 -1.63 -14.09 -15.04
CA ARG A 9 -2.49 -13.25 -14.20
C ARG A 9 -3.90 -13.11 -14.80
N ALA A 10 -4.06 -13.29 -16.10
CA ALA A 10 -5.33 -13.30 -16.83
C ALA A 10 -5.93 -14.72 -16.97
N TRP A 11 -5.64 -15.61 -16.00
CA TRP A 11 -6.16 -16.98 -15.97
C TRP A 11 -7.68 -17.11 -16.16
N PRO A 12 -8.57 -16.18 -15.74
CA PRO A 12 -10.00 -16.31 -15.98
C PRO A 12 -10.35 -16.50 -17.45
N PHE A 13 -9.70 -15.74 -18.34
CA PHE A 13 -9.90 -15.83 -19.78
C PHE A 13 -9.35 -17.14 -20.34
N ILE A 14 -8.20 -17.60 -19.83
CA ILE A 14 -7.58 -18.86 -20.25
C ILE A 14 -8.49 -20.04 -19.90
N ILE A 15 -9.04 -20.07 -18.67
CA ILE A 15 -9.93 -21.14 -18.25
C ILE A 15 -11.23 -21.14 -19.06
N ILE A 16 -11.82 -19.97 -19.32
CA ILE A 16 -13.06 -19.89 -20.12
C ILE A 16 -12.80 -20.31 -21.56
N SER A 17 -11.69 -19.89 -22.16
CA SER A 17 -11.29 -20.35 -23.49
C SER A 17 -11.08 -21.86 -23.53
N PHE A 18 -10.52 -22.45 -22.47
CA PHE A 18 -10.33 -23.89 -22.37
C PHE A 18 -11.66 -24.65 -22.19
N ILE A 19 -12.58 -24.13 -21.37
CA ILE A 19 -13.94 -24.68 -21.22
C ILE A 19 -14.68 -24.63 -22.56
N ALA A 20 -14.60 -23.51 -23.28
CA ALA A 20 -15.21 -23.36 -24.60
C ALA A 20 -14.63 -24.34 -25.63
N PHE A 21 -13.31 -24.54 -25.61
CA PHE A 21 -12.65 -25.52 -26.47
C PHE A 21 -13.08 -26.96 -26.17
N LEU A 22 -13.16 -27.34 -24.88
CA LEU A 22 -13.66 -28.66 -24.48
C LEU A 22 -15.13 -28.84 -24.88
N HIS A 23 -15.96 -27.83 -24.67
CA HIS A 23 -17.38 -27.86 -25.06
C HIS A 23 -17.54 -28.04 -26.57
N PHE A 24 -16.73 -27.35 -27.37
CA PHE A 24 -16.68 -27.54 -28.83
C PHE A 24 -16.29 -28.97 -29.22
N ILE A 25 -15.28 -29.57 -28.59
CA ILE A 25 -14.90 -30.96 -28.86
C ILE A 25 -16.05 -31.91 -28.55
N VAL A 26 -16.71 -31.75 -27.40
CA VAL A 26 -17.79 -32.64 -26.98
C VAL A 26 -18.99 -32.56 -27.94
N ILE A 27 -19.36 -31.37 -28.41
CA ILE A 27 -20.42 -31.21 -29.42
C ILE A 27 -20.08 -31.96 -30.71
N ASN A 28 -18.83 -31.91 -31.18
CA ASN A 28 -18.42 -32.60 -32.40
C ASN A 28 -18.41 -34.13 -32.25
N ILE A 29 -18.27 -34.66 -31.03
CA ILE A 29 -18.29 -36.11 -30.76
C ILE A 29 -19.73 -36.61 -30.63
N ILE A 30 -20.62 -35.84 -29.98
CA ILE A 30 -22.03 -36.21 -29.79
C ILE A 30 -22.80 -35.83 -31.05
N SER A 31 -22.65 -36.63 -32.10
CA SER A 31 -23.29 -36.39 -33.41
C SER A 31 -24.76 -36.85 -33.48
N ASN A 32 -25.31 -37.49 -32.42
CA ASN A 32 -26.62 -38.13 -32.45
C ASN A 32 -27.59 -37.50 -31.42
N GLY A 33 -28.47 -36.61 -31.88
CA GLY A 33 -29.79 -36.29 -31.29
C GLY A 33 -29.83 -35.44 -30.01
N ASP A 34 -28.97 -35.69 -29.02
CA ASP A 34 -29.15 -35.15 -27.65
C ASP A 34 -28.36 -33.87 -27.35
N VAL A 35 -27.87 -33.19 -28.39
CA VAL A 35 -27.02 -31.98 -28.26
C VAL A 35 -27.75 -30.86 -27.51
N ASP A 36 -29.04 -30.67 -27.76
CA ASP A 36 -29.87 -29.63 -27.13
C ASP A 36 -30.01 -29.86 -25.62
N PHE A 37 -30.21 -31.11 -25.21
CA PHE A 37 -30.33 -31.48 -23.81
C PHE A 37 -29.00 -31.27 -23.08
N PHE A 38 -27.90 -31.68 -23.69
CA PHE A 38 -26.55 -31.51 -23.14
C PHE A 38 -26.17 -30.02 -22.98
N ASN A 39 -26.48 -29.19 -23.97
CA ASN A 39 -26.21 -27.75 -23.91
C ASN A 39 -27.03 -27.06 -22.83
N LYS A 40 -28.30 -27.44 -22.62
CA LYS A 40 -29.13 -26.90 -21.53
C LYS A 40 -28.58 -27.25 -20.15
N ILE A 41 -28.13 -28.49 -19.96
CA ILE A 41 -27.50 -28.92 -18.70
C ILE A 41 -26.21 -28.14 -18.45
N ILE A 42 -25.32 -28.08 -19.45
CA ILE A 42 -24.05 -27.35 -19.32
C ILE A 42 -24.29 -25.88 -19.06
N SER A 43 -25.18 -25.24 -19.83
CA SER A 43 -25.55 -23.84 -19.66
C SER A 43 -26.04 -23.58 -18.23
N SER A 44 -26.97 -24.39 -17.74
CA SER A 44 -27.53 -24.24 -16.40
C SER A 44 -26.46 -24.44 -15.32
N PHE A 45 -25.62 -25.47 -15.45
CA PHE A 45 -24.55 -25.77 -14.50
C PHE A 45 -23.50 -24.66 -14.45
N VAL A 46 -23.09 -24.16 -15.61
CA VAL A 46 -22.17 -23.04 -15.77
C VAL A 46 -22.77 -21.78 -15.14
N GLN A 47 -24.01 -21.41 -15.47
CA GLN A 47 -24.66 -20.22 -14.90
C GLN A 47 -24.77 -20.30 -13.37
N VAL A 48 -25.22 -21.44 -12.81
CA VAL A 48 -25.32 -21.64 -11.36
C VAL A 48 -23.96 -21.57 -10.69
N SER A 49 -22.94 -22.23 -11.26
CA SER A 49 -21.57 -22.21 -10.73
C SER A 49 -20.98 -20.81 -10.77
N GLY A 50 -21.16 -20.08 -11.89
CA GLY A 50 -20.68 -18.71 -12.05
C GLY A 50 -21.36 -17.75 -11.06
N GLY A 51 -22.67 -17.87 -10.89
CA GLY A 51 -23.42 -17.10 -9.89
C GLY A 51 -22.97 -17.38 -8.46
N LEU A 52 -22.74 -18.66 -8.12
CA LEU A 52 -22.28 -19.07 -6.79
C LEU A 52 -20.85 -18.57 -6.50
N VAL A 53 -19.98 -18.57 -7.51
CA VAL A 53 -18.65 -17.97 -7.43
C VAL A 53 -18.71 -16.46 -7.18
N VAL A 54 -19.60 -15.73 -7.85
CA VAL A 54 -19.79 -14.29 -7.61
C VAL A 54 -20.34 -14.04 -6.21
N LEU A 55 -21.37 -14.78 -5.78
CA LEU A 55 -21.98 -14.65 -4.46
C LEU A 55 -21.01 -14.95 -3.32
N SER A 56 -20.24 -16.04 -3.44
CA SER A 56 -19.20 -16.40 -2.48
C SER A 56 -18.14 -15.30 -2.37
N ASN A 57 -17.73 -14.71 -3.51
CA ASN A 57 -16.81 -13.58 -3.49
C ASN A 57 -17.42 -12.33 -2.85
N ILE A 58 -18.68 -12.00 -3.11
CA ILE A 58 -19.33 -10.85 -2.46
C ILE A 58 -19.31 -11.05 -0.95
N ASN A 59 -19.70 -12.24 -0.47
CA ASN A 59 -19.70 -12.56 0.96
C ASN A 59 -18.32 -12.44 1.60
N SER A 60 -17.28 -12.98 0.96
CA SER A 60 -15.90 -12.90 1.47
C SER A 60 -15.28 -11.50 1.41
N ASN A 61 -15.87 -10.57 0.66
CA ASN A 61 -15.28 -9.25 0.41
C ASN A 61 -16.08 -8.07 0.99
N LEU A 62 -17.30 -8.27 1.51
CA LEU A 62 -18.12 -7.20 2.10
C LEU A 62 -17.39 -6.39 3.20
N GLY A 63 -16.40 -6.97 3.88
CA GLY A 63 -15.57 -6.26 4.87
C GLY A 63 -14.48 -5.34 4.30
N LEU A 64 -14.06 -5.53 3.05
CA LEU A 64 -12.94 -4.79 2.42
C LEU A 64 -13.39 -3.70 1.44
N PHE A 65 -14.65 -3.74 0.98
CA PHE A 65 -15.14 -2.91 -0.13
C PHE A 65 -15.75 -1.56 0.27
N GLY A 66 -15.71 -1.19 1.55
CA GLY A 66 -16.28 0.09 2.00
C GLY A 66 -15.65 1.35 1.38
N LYS A 67 -14.51 1.26 0.68
CA LYS A 67 -13.77 2.44 0.19
C LYS A 67 -13.11 2.36 -1.20
N ILE A 68 -13.14 1.21 -1.91
CA ILE A 68 -12.41 1.09 -3.19
C ILE A 68 -13.36 0.66 -4.30
N SER A 69 -13.46 1.50 -5.33
CA SER A 69 -14.31 1.22 -6.49
C SER A 69 -13.66 0.19 -7.43
N LEU A 70 -14.47 -0.66 -8.08
CA LEU A 70 -13.98 -1.60 -9.12
C LEU A 70 -13.17 -0.88 -10.22
N MET A 71 -13.50 0.39 -10.50
CA MET A 71 -12.78 1.21 -11.48
C MET A 71 -11.39 1.63 -11.03
N GLU A 72 -11.18 1.95 -9.74
CA GLU A 72 -9.84 2.24 -9.23
C GLU A 72 -8.92 1.03 -9.32
N ILE A 73 -9.46 -0.17 -9.09
CA ILE A 73 -8.67 -1.40 -9.11
C ILE A 73 -8.40 -1.83 -10.55
N PHE A 74 -9.33 -1.63 -11.47
CA PHE A 74 -9.09 -1.81 -12.91
C PHE A 74 -8.02 -0.85 -13.43
N LYS A 75 -8.06 0.43 -13.01
CA LYS A 75 -6.99 1.40 -13.29
C LYS A 75 -5.65 0.95 -12.70
N CYS A 76 -5.62 0.40 -11.49
CA CYS A 76 -4.41 -0.16 -10.89
C CYS A 76 -3.89 -1.38 -11.66
N TRP A 77 -4.78 -2.25 -12.18
CA TRP A 77 -4.40 -3.38 -13.01
C TRP A 77 -3.79 -2.94 -14.35
N ILE A 78 -4.41 -1.96 -15.03
CA ILE A 78 -3.86 -1.34 -16.25
C ILE A 78 -2.51 -0.68 -15.97
N LYS A 79 -2.39 0.10 -14.89
CA LYS A 79 -1.12 0.73 -14.49
C LYS A 79 -0.04 -0.27 -14.09
N SER A 80 -0.42 -1.49 -13.72
CA SER A 80 0.52 -2.58 -13.42
C SER A 80 1.09 -3.26 -14.67
N PHE A 81 0.66 -2.86 -15.87
CA PHE A 81 1.16 -3.40 -17.13
C PHE A 81 2.66 -3.10 -17.30
N PRO A 82 3.48 -4.11 -17.66
CA PRO A 82 4.95 -4.01 -17.63
C PRO A 82 5.52 -2.92 -18.56
N TYR A 83 4.77 -2.47 -19.56
CA TYR A 83 5.20 -1.44 -20.51
C TYR A 83 5.19 -0.01 -19.92
N PHE A 84 4.42 0.25 -18.86
CA PHE A 84 4.30 1.58 -18.24
C PHE A 84 5.15 1.76 -16.97
N ARG A 85 5.92 0.74 -16.54
CA ARG A 85 6.83 0.85 -15.39
C ARG A 85 8.15 1.49 -15.80
N SER A 86 8.19 2.83 -15.83
CA SER A 86 9.46 3.56 -15.79
C SER A 86 10.13 3.39 -14.42
N GLY A 87 11.46 3.25 -14.39
CA GLY A 87 12.24 2.73 -13.27
C GLY A 87 12.01 3.47 -11.94
N LYS A 88 11.66 2.73 -10.87
CA LYS A 88 11.66 3.26 -9.51
C LYS A 88 13.12 3.33 -9.03
N ASN A 89 13.67 4.54 -8.97
CA ASN A 89 14.94 4.81 -8.31
C ASN A 89 14.75 4.66 -6.79
N ILE A 90 15.28 3.57 -6.24
CA ILE A 90 15.36 3.36 -4.80
C ILE A 90 16.53 4.22 -4.31
N LYS A 91 16.23 5.37 -3.70
CA LYS A 91 17.22 6.12 -2.92
C LYS A 91 17.13 5.63 -1.48
N ALA A 92 18.19 4.97 -1.02
CA ALA A 92 18.40 4.62 0.38
C ALA A 92 19.29 5.71 0.98
N ASP A 93 18.70 6.59 1.80
CA ASP A 93 19.47 7.47 2.66
C ASP A 93 19.67 6.79 4.01
N ILE A 94 20.94 6.60 4.37
CA ILE A 94 21.37 6.09 5.68
C ILE A 94 22.00 7.29 6.40
N SER A 95 21.25 7.93 7.28
CA SER A 95 21.78 8.94 8.20
C SER A 95 22.02 8.29 9.56
N CYS A 96 23.28 8.22 9.98
CA CYS A 96 23.70 7.71 11.28
C CYS A 96 24.07 8.92 12.18
N GLU A 97 23.32 9.15 13.26
CA GLU A 97 23.64 10.17 14.26
C GLU A 97 24.22 9.50 15.51
N LEU A 98 25.46 9.86 15.88
CA LEU A 98 26.12 9.38 17.09
C LEU A 98 25.83 10.33 18.27
N PRO A 99 25.49 9.82 19.47
CA PRO A 99 25.30 10.66 20.65
C PRO A 99 26.65 10.86 21.37
N PHE A 100 27.16 12.09 21.35
CA PHE A 100 28.21 12.52 22.28
C PHE A 100 27.57 13.25 23.47
N SER A 101 27.62 12.64 24.66
CA SER A 101 27.25 13.29 25.92
C SER A 101 28.48 13.97 26.53
N ILE A 102 28.45 15.31 26.59
CA ILE A 102 29.44 16.10 27.34
C ILE A 102 28.80 16.43 28.69
N ILE A 103 29.36 15.87 29.76
CA ILE A 103 28.98 16.20 31.14
C ILE A 103 29.63 17.54 31.47
N SER A 104 28.82 18.59 31.64
CA SER A 104 29.26 19.88 32.19
C SER A 104 28.98 19.89 33.69
N LEU A 105 30.04 20.00 34.49
CA LEU A 105 29.97 20.14 35.94
C LEU A 105 30.04 21.64 36.26
N ASP A 106 28.92 22.21 36.72
CA ASP A 106 28.83 23.63 37.06
C ASP A 106 29.09 23.82 38.56
N GLY A 107 30.21 24.47 38.89
CA GLY A 107 30.67 24.68 40.26
C GLY A 107 30.66 26.17 40.60
N SER A 108 29.60 26.63 41.25
CA SER A 108 29.48 28.02 41.71
C SER A 108 30.26 28.25 43.01
N ILE A 109 31.36 29.00 42.94
CA ILE A 109 32.11 29.48 44.12
C ILE A 109 31.53 30.84 44.52
N VAL A 110 30.81 30.88 45.64
CA VAL A 110 30.27 32.13 46.21
C VAL A 110 31.37 32.83 47.00
N LYS A 111 31.76 34.04 46.56
CA LYS A 111 32.78 34.86 47.21
C LYS A 111 32.10 35.86 48.15
N SER A 112 32.50 35.89 49.42
CA SER A 112 31.99 36.85 50.41
C SER A 112 32.61 38.23 50.18
N CYS A 113 31.83 39.17 49.64
CA CYS A 113 32.29 40.53 49.34
C CYS A 113 32.07 41.47 50.54
N ASN A 114 33.10 42.22 50.94
CA ASN A 114 33.07 43.06 52.15
C ASN A 114 32.90 44.56 51.86
N THR A 115 33.09 45.00 50.61
CA THR A 115 32.91 46.40 50.19
C THR A 115 31.77 46.58 49.20
N LEU A 116 31.28 47.82 49.05
CA LEU A 116 30.12 48.13 48.20
C LEU A 116 30.51 48.09 46.71
N GLU A 117 31.73 48.49 46.38
CA GLU A 117 32.31 48.38 45.04
C GLU A 117 32.44 46.92 44.59
N GLU A 118 32.91 46.03 45.48
CA GLU A 118 33.05 44.60 45.20
C GLU A 118 31.68 43.94 44.93
N LYS A 119 30.61 44.40 45.63
CA LYS A 119 29.23 43.97 45.34
C LYS A 119 28.73 44.41 43.97
N ILE A 120 29.07 45.64 43.53
CA ILE A 120 28.66 46.13 42.22
C ILE A 120 29.35 45.32 41.11
N GLU A 121 30.65 45.08 41.23
CA GLU A 121 31.38 44.23 40.30
C GLU A 121 30.82 42.80 40.25
N ASP A 122 30.47 42.23 41.41
CA ASP A 122 29.91 40.88 41.47
C ASP A 122 28.53 40.79 40.82
N VAL A 123 27.66 41.78 41.02
CA VAL A 123 26.35 41.85 40.34
C VAL A 123 26.53 42.00 38.84
N GLN A 124 27.46 42.85 38.38
CA GLN A 124 27.75 43.02 36.95
C GLN A 124 28.24 41.70 36.34
N ARG A 125 29.08 40.95 37.05
CA ARG A 125 29.54 39.62 36.67
C ARG A 125 28.39 38.63 36.55
N GLN A 126 27.52 38.55 37.56
CA GLN A 126 26.35 37.67 37.54
C GLN A 126 25.39 38.02 36.39
N ILE A 127 25.20 39.30 36.07
CA ILE A 127 24.38 39.72 34.92
C ILE A 127 25.00 39.23 33.61
N ASN A 128 26.32 39.33 33.45
CA ASN A 128 27.01 38.84 32.25
C ASN A 128 26.93 37.31 32.14
N GLU A 129 27.21 36.59 33.24
CA GLU A 129 27.08 35.12 33.30
C GLU A 129 25.65 34.67 32.98
N LEU A 130 24.64 35.35 33.52
CA LEU A 130 23.24 35.07 33.23
C LEU A 130 22.90 35.33 31.76
N ARG A 131 23.44 36.41 31.17
CA ARG A 131 23.25 36.75 29.75
C ARG A 131 23.87 35.68 28.84
N ASP A 132 25.07 35.23 29.16
CA ASP A 132 25.76 34.18 28.42
C ASP A 132 25.02 32.83 28.54
N ALA A 133 24.58 32.49 29.76
CA ALA A 133 23.75 31.31 30.00
C ALA A 133 22.43 31.36 29.21
N PHE A 134 21.81 32.54 29.12
CA PHE A 134 20.58 32.74 28.33
C PHE A 134 20.85 32.52 26.83
N TYR A 135 21.94 33.06 26.30
CA TYR A 135 22.33 32.89 24.90
C TYR A 135 22.68 31.43 24.55
N ILE A 136 23.36 30.72 25.46
CA ILE A 136 23.63 29.29 25.30
C ILE A 136 22.32 28.50 25.26
N LYS A 137 21.40 28.78 26.19
CA LYS A 137 20.10 28.10 26.30
C LYS A 137 19.20 28.38 25.10
N GLU A 138 19.21 29.60 24.57
CA GLU A 138 18.49 29.97 23.34
C GLU A 138 19.01 29.17 22.14
N ASN A 139 20.34 29.10 21.97
CA ASN A 139 20.94 28.31 20.90
C ASN A 139 20.66 26.81 21.04
N GLU A 140 20.66 26.29 22.26
CA GLU A 140 20.30 24.90 22.53
C GLU A 140 18.82 24.62 22.19
N MET A 141 17.92 25.55 22.53
CA MET A 141 16.51 25.47 22.14
C MET A 141 16.33 25.49 20.62
N LEU A 142 17.02 26.38 19.91
CA LEU A 142 16.97 26.43 18.44
C LEU A 142 17.46 25.12 17.81
N LYS A 143 18.54 24.54 18.35
CA LYS A 143 19.01 23.21 17.92
C LYS A 143 17.96 22.13 18.17
N LYS A 144 17.35 22.08 19.36
CA LYS A 144 16.28 21.13 19.67
C LYS A 144 15.07 21.28 18.74
N ILE A 145 14.66 22.51 18.43
CA ILE A 145 13.58 22.79 17.48
C ILE A 145 13.93 22.22 16.09
N SER A 146 15.13 22.53 15.57
CA SER A 146 15.57 22.04 14.27
C SER A 146 15.63 20.50 14.20
N GLN A 147 16.03 19.84 15.30
CA GLN A 147 16.09 18.38 15.38
C GLN A 147 14.69 17.77 15.44
N ILE A 148 13.75 18.40 16.16
CA ILE A 148 12.34 17.98 16.19
C ILE A 148 11.70 18.12 14.80
N GLU A 149 11.94 19.24 14.11
CA GLU A 149 11.44 19.45 12.74
C GLU A 149 11.98 18.39 11.77
N TYR A 150 13.27 18.07 11.87
CA TYR A 150 13.89 17.01 11.08
C TYR A 150 13.26 15.64 11.35
N ASN A 151 13.11 15.28 12.63
CA ASN A 151 12.49 14.01 13.04
C ASN A 151 11.03 13.89 12.59
N LEU A 152 10.25 14.99 12.68
CA LEU A 152 8.89 15.05 12.17
C LEU A 152 8.84 14.85 10.66
N ARG A 153 9.77 15.48 9.92
CA ARG A 153 9.85 15.33 8.46
C ARG A 153 10.18 13.89 8.05
N ILE A 154 11.09 13.24 8.76
CA ILE A 154 11.39 11.81 8.58
C ILE A 154 10.16 10.97 8.91
N GLY A 155 9.48 11.23 10.03
CA GLY A 155 8.27 10.51 10.43
C GLY A 155 7.16 10.61 9.38
N ILE A 156 6.92 11.80 8.82
CA ILE A 156 5.96 12.02 7.73
C ILE A 156 6.36 11.24 6.48
N CYS A 157 7.64 11.24 6.11
CA CYS A 157 8.15 10.50 4.95
C CYS A 157 7.97 8.98 5.12
N ASN A 158 8.30 8.46 6.31
CA ASN A 158 8.15 7.05 6.65
C ASN A 158 6.68 6.63 6.63
N ASN A 159 5.79 7.41 7.25
CA ASN A 159 4.35 7.14 7.24
C ASN A 159 3.79 7.16 5.82
N LYS A 160 4.22 8.10 4.97
CA LYS A 160 3.82 8.13 3.56
C LYS A 160 4.29 6.88 2.81
N CYS A 161 5.53 6.44 3.03
CA CYS A 161 6.07 5.22 2.45
C CYS A 161 5.29 3.97 2.91
N GLU A 162 4.91 3.89 4.19
CA GLU A 162 4.08 2.80 4.72
C GLU A 162 2.67 2.80 4.14
N ILE A 163 2.03 3.97 4.00
CA ILE A 163 0.73 4.11 3.34
C ILE A 163 0.82 3.65 1.88
N GLU A 164 1.89 4.00 1.15
CA GLU A 164 2.10 3.54 -0.22
C GLU A 164 2.28 2.02 -0.30
N LYS A 165 3.02 1.42 0.63
CA LYS A 165 3.17 -0.05 0.72
C LYS A 165 1.85 -0.73 1.05
N LEU A 166 1.08 -0.20 1.99
CA LEU A 166 -0.26 -0.71 2.32
C LEU A 166 -1.19 -0.61 1.12
N ASN A 167 -1.16 0.50 0.39
CA ASN A 167 -1.94 0.66 -0.83
C ASN A 167 -1.53 -0.36 -1.91
N GLU A 168 -0.22 -0.63 -2.06
CA GLU A 168 0.27 -1.68 -2.96
C GLU A 168 -0.19 -3.08 -2.53
N LEU A 169 -0.16 -3.39 -1.22
CA LEU A 169 -0.65 -4.66 -0.68
C LEU A 169 -2.16 -4.82 -0.83
N VAL A 170 -2.93 -3.76 -0.58
CA VAL A 170 -4.38 -3.73 -0.78
C VAL A 170 -4.71 -3.92 -2.26
N CYS A 171 -4.02 -3.21 -3.16
CA CYS A 171 -4.17 -3.43 -4.59
C CYS A 171 -3.83 -4.87 -4.99
N LYS A 172 -2.74 -5.43 -4.45
CA LYS A 172 -2.33 -6.81 -4.76
C LYS A 172 -3.34 -7.84 -4.26
N SER A 173 -3.79 -7.70 -3.01
CA SER A 173 -4.80 -8.57 -2.39
C SER A 173 -6.15 -8.47 -3.12
N SER A 174 -6.59 -7.25 -3.43
CA SER A 174 -7.84 -6.98 -4.14
C SER A 174 -7.83 -7.51 -5.58
N THR A 175 -6.68 -7.50 -6.27
CA THR A 175 -6.61 -8.10 -7.61
C THR A 175 -6.81 -9.62 -7.62
N GLY A 176 -6.62 -10.30 -6.48
CA GLY A 176 -6.94 -11.73 -6.34
C GLY A 176 -8.44 -11.98 -6.36
N SER A 177 -9.21 -11.23 -5.58
CA SER A 177 -10.66 -11.41 -5.48
C SER A 177 -11.41 -10.97 -6.73
N ILE A 178 -10.97 -9.89 -7.39
CA ILE A 178 -11.58 -9.42 -8.64
C ILE A 178 -11.43 -10.44 -9.76
N ASN A 179 -10.28 -11.11 -9.88
CA ASN A 179 -10.09 -12.12 -10.91
C ASN A 179 -11.14 -13.23 -10.81
N VAL A 180 -11.52 -13.61 -9.58
CA VAL A 180 -12.55 -14.62 -9.33
C VAL A 180 -13.97 -14.06 -9.60
N GLN A 181 -14.23 -12.79 -9.28
CA GLN A 181 -15.49 -12.13 -9.64
C GLN A 181 -15.68 -12.01 -11.16
N VAL A 182 -14.66 -11.52 -11.88
CA VAL A 182 -14.64 -11.42 -13.35
C VAL A 182 -14.80 -12.81 -13.97
N PHE A 183 -14.11 -13.82 -13.42
CA PHE A 183 -14.31 -15.21 -13.84
C PHE A 183 -15.77 -15.64 -13.69
N GLY A 184 -16.38 -15.43 -12.53
CA GLY A 184 -17.78 -15.79 -12.29
C GLY A 184 -18.75 -15.08 -13.24
N VAL A 185 -18.57 -13.78 -13.47
CA VAL A 185 -19.39 -13.00 -14.42
C VAL A 185 -19.23 -13.51 -15.85
N LEU A 186 -17.99 -13.71 -16.31
CA LEU A 186 -17.74 -14.24 -17.66
C LEU A 186 -18.33 -15.64 -17.84
N LEU A 187 -18.32 -16.46 -16.78
CA LEU A 187 -18.88 -17.80 -16.79
C LEU A 187 -20.42 -17.76 -16.91
N VAL A 188 -21.09 -16.86 -16.20
CA VAL A 188 -22.54 -16.61 -16.36
C VAL A 188 -22.87 -16.12 -17.78
N VAL A 189 -22.10 -15.17 -18.31
CA VAL A 189 -22.29 -14.66 -19.69
C VAL A 189 -22.10 -15.78 -20.70
N TYR A 190 -21.05 -16.59 -20.55
CA TYR A 190 -20.78 -17.74 -21.43
C TYR A 190 -21.92 -18.76 -21.41
N GLY A 191 -22.40 -19.16 -20.23
CA GLY A 191 -23.55 -20.05 -20.11
C GLY A 191 -24.82 -19.45 -20.75
N SER A 192 -25.04 -18.14 -20.59
CA SER A 192 -26.18 -17.45 -21.21
C SER A 192 -26.10 -17.47 -22.74
N VAL A 193 -24.91 -17.24 -23.31
CA VAL A 193 -24.69 -17.29 -24.77
C VAL A 193 -24.93 -18.69 -25.32
N ILE A 194 -24.42 -19.75 -24.66
CA ILE A 194 -24.69 -21.14 -25.06
C ILE A 194 -26.19 -21.42 -25.08
N SER A 195 -26.92 -20.92 -24.07
CA SER A 195 -28.36 -21.15 -23.95
C SER A 195 -29.20 -20.53 -25.05
N VAL A 196 -28.69 -19.51 -25.73
CA VAL A 196 -29.44 -18.70 -26.72
C VAL A 196 -28.99 -19.02 -28.15
N VAL A 197 -27.70 -19.29 -28.36
CA VAL A 197 -27.12 -19.48 -29.69
C VAL A 197 -27.26 -20.93 -30.19
N ILE A 198 -27.54 -21.89 -29.30
CA ILE A 198 -27.72 -23.31 -29.63
C ILE A 198 -29.00 -23.82 -28.98
#